data_AF-A0A0J6VM27-F1
#
_entry.id   AF-A0A0J6VM27-F1
#
_cell.length_a   1.000
_cell.length_b   1.000
_cell.length_c   1.000
_cell.angle_alpha   90.00
_cell.angle_beta   90.00
_cell.angle_gamma   90.00
#
_symmetry.space_group_name_H-M   'P 1'
#
loop_
_entity.id
_entity.type
_entity.pdbx_description
1 polymer ?
#
loop_
_entity_poly.entity_id
_entity_poly.type
_entity_poly.pdbx_seq_one_letter_code
_entity_poly.pdbx_strand_id
1 'polypeptide(L)'
;MTNQVQKAGAPPAGGGGALSDIAAAAATLRQAAHDKTERIRRITSQVKMLALNARIESSRVGEHGRGFTVVANEVGAVGEAIARLARELDADVDGRIVGLQEQVSRLVSRAQGERLVDLALNAVELIDRNLYERTCDVRWWATDAAVVACAAAPAAAAAAFAERRLGVILSAYTVYLDLWLCDRDGRILATGRPDRFPGLRGQSVAQEPWFREAAALASGDAYSAADIRTESRLGGAQVATYCASVRQDGEAAGAPLGVLAIHFDWEPQARAIVQGVRVAPEDRARTRVLLVDGTQRVIAASDGVGLLSERLRFDRDDPVSGVVPREGGKVPAGDKLLAGNKGVVAYHRTPGYETYRGLGWYGVIVQGAG
;
A
#
# COMPACT_ATOMS: atom_id res chain seq x y z
N MET A 1 0.69 41.97 4.00
CA MET A 1 1.12 40.96 3.02
C MET A 1 0.22 39.76 3.17
N THR A 2 -0.75 39.63 2.26
CA THR A 2 -1.88 38.70 2.33
C THR A 2 -1.44 37.35 1.78
N ASN A 3 -1.45 36.31 2.62
CA ASN A 3 -0.98 34.98 2.25
C ASN A 3 -2.13 34.21 1.57
N GLN A 4 -2.01 33.98 0.26
CA GLN A 4 -2.92 33.12 -0.50
C GLN A 4 -2.63 31.66 -0.17
N VAL A 5 -3.58 31.00 0.48
CA VAL A 5 -3.59 29.54 0.63
C VAL A 5 -3.88 28.92 -0.73
N GLN A 6 -2.86 28.30 -1.31
CA GLN A 6 -2.96 27.48 -2.50
C GLN A 6 -3.82 26.25 -2.19
N LYS A 7 -5.08 26.25 -2.63
CA LYS A 7 -5.94 25.06 -2.66
C LYS A 7 -5.27 24.03 -3.59
N ALA A 8 -4.68 22.99 -3.02
CA ALA A 8 -4.27 21.81 -3.75
C ALA A 8 -5.51 21.22 -4.46
N GLY A 9 -5.42 21.11 -5.78
CA GLY A 9 -6.47 20.54 -6.63
C GLY A 9 -6.84 19.14 -6.20
N ALA A 10 -8.14 18.84 -6.20
CA ALA A 10 -8.65 17.48 -6.08
C ALA A 10 -8.06 16.60 -7.21
N PRO A 11 -7.72 15.33 -6.94
CA PRO A 11 -7.31 14.43 -8.01
C PRO A 11 -8.49 14.21 -8.98
N PRO A 12 -8.24 14.05 -10.28
CA PRO A 12 -9.32 13.86 -11.24
C PRO A 12 -10.00 12.51 -10.97
N ALA A 13 -11.27 12.54 -10.59
CA ALA A 13 -12.17 11.38 -10.55
C ALA A 13 -12.56 10.92 -11.98
N GLY A 14 -11.57 10.78 -12.88
CA GLY A 14 -11.81 10.69 -14.33
C GLY A 14 -11.55 9.32 -14.98
N GLY A 15 -10.92 8.38 -14.28
CA GLY A 15 -10.52 7.10 -14.91
C GLY A 15 -11.67 6.12 -15.11
N GLY A 16 -12.61 6.05 -14.15
CA GLY A 16 -13.73 5.10 -14.20
C GLY A 16 -14.74 5.40 -15.30
N GLY A 17 -15.05 6.69 -15.51
CA GLY A 17 -16.00 7.13 -16.53
C GLY A 17 -15.52 6.84 -17.96
N ALA A 18 -14.27 7.18 -18.26
CA ALA A 18 -13.72 6.95 -19.60
C ALA A 18 -13.68 5.46 -19.99
N LEU A 19 -13.42 4.55 -19.04
CA LEU A 19 -13.37 3.11 -19.29
C LEU A 19 -14.77 2.51 -19.43
N SER A 20 -15.76 2.98 -18.65
CA SER A 20 -17.16 2.60 -18.85
C SER A 20 -17.69 3.08 -20.20
N ASP A 21 -17.26 4.27 -20.65
CA ASP A 21 -17.65 4.83 -21.94
C ASP A 21 -17.09 4.00 -23.11
N ILE A 22 -15.84 3.51 -22.99
CA ILE A 22 -15.25 2.59 -23.99
C ILE A 22 -16.02 1.28 -24.06
N ALA A 23 -16.38 0.69 -22.91
CA ALA A 23 -17.17 -0.54 -22.87
C ALA A 23 -18.56 -0.35 -23.50
N ALA A 24 -19.22 0.77 -23.20
CA ALA A 24 -20.51 1.13 -23.79
C ALA A 24 -20.40 1.35 -25.30
N ALA A 25 -19.39 2.09 -25.76
CA ALA A 25 -19.14 2.33 -27.18
C ALA A 25 -18.86 1.02 -27.94
N ALA A 26 -18.11 0.09 -27.35
CA ALA A 26 -17.86 -1.24 -27.92
C ALA A 26 -19.17 -2.04 -28.06
N ALA A 27 -20.06 -1.99 -27.06
CA ALA A 27 -21.37 -2.64 -27.13
C ALA A 27 -22.26 -2.01 -28.22
N THR A 28 -22.27 -0.69 -28.35
CA THR A 28 -23.00 0.01 -29.42
C THR A 28 -22.46 -0.35 -30.80
N LEU A 29 -21.13 -0.43 -30.96
CA LEU A 29 -20.49 -0.84 -32.20
C LEU A 29 -20.88 -2.27 -32.59
N ARG A 30 -20.91 -3.19 -31.61
CA ARG A 30 -21.36 -4.58 -31.82
C ARG A 30 -22.77 -4.61 -32.39
N GLN A 31 -23.70 -3.91 -31.74
CA GLN A 31 -25.09 -3.88 -32.15
C GLN A 31 -25.25 -3.29 -33.56
N ALA A 32 -24.57 -2.18 -33.83
CA ALA A 32 -24.63 -1.53 -35.14
C ALA A 32 -24.05 -2.40 -36.26
N ALA A 33 -22.97 -3.14 -35.98
CA ALA A 33 -22.39 -4.08 -36.93
C ALA A 33 -23.34 -5.24 -37.20
N HIS A 34 -23.90 -5.85 -36.16
CA HIS A 34 -24.86 -6.94 -36.26
C HIS A 34 -26.12 -6.55 -37.05
N ASP A 35 -26.70 -5.38 -36.76
CA ASP A 35 -27.87 -4.88 -37.48
C ASP A 35 -27.59 -4.68 -38.98
N LYS A 36 -26.37 -4.24 -39.32
CA LYS A 36 -25.94 -4.05 -40.72
C LYS A 36 -25.64 -5.37 -41.41
N THR A 37 -24.97 -6.33 -40.76
CA THR A 37 -24.71 -7.67 -41.33
C THR A 37 -26.02 -8.42 -41.57
N GLU A 38 -26.99 -8.31 -40.67
CA GLU A 38 -28.34 -8.88 -40.84
C GLU A 38 -29.11 -8.22 -41.99
N ARG A 39 -29.02 -6.90 -42.14
CA ARG A 39 -29.58 -6.21 -43.32
C ARG A 39 -28.94 -6.68 -44.63
N ILE A 40 -27.61 -6.82 -44.66
CA ILE A 40 -26.89 -7.32 -45.83
C ILE A 40 -27.33 -8.76 -46.15
N ARG A 41 -27.46 -9.63 -45.16
CA ARG A 41 -27.95 -11.01 -45.33
C ARG A 41 -29.36 -11.04 -45.92
N ARG A 42 -30.27 -10.19 -45.44
CA ARG A 42 -31.63 -10.07 -45.99
C ARG A 42 -31.63 -9.62 -47.45
N ILE A 43 -30.91 -8.55 -47.78
CA ILE A 43 -30.79 -8.05 -49.17
C ILE A 43 -30.20 -9.14 -50.06
N THR A 44 -29.15 -9.81 -49.59
CA THR A 44 -28.48 -10.89 -50.30
C THR A 44 -29.41 -12.07 -50.56
N SER A 45 -30.25 -12.44 -49.60
CA SER A 45 -31.27 -13.48 -49.77
C SER A 45 -32.30 -13.09 -50.84
N GLN A 46 -32.73 -11.82 -50.87
CA GLN A 46 -33.64 -11.32 -51.91
C GLN A 46 -32.99 -11.37 -53.30
N VAL A 47 -31.73 -10.94 -53.40
CA VAL A 47 -30.95 -11.01 -54.65
C VAL A 47 -30.80 -12.44 -55.14
N LYS A 48 -30.52 -13.40 -54.24
CA LYS A 48 -30.46 -14.83 -54.59
C LYS A 48 -31.80 -15.36 -55.10
N MET A 49 -32.91 -14.97 -54.49
CA MET A 49 -34.23 -15.36 -54.96
C MET A 49 -34.56 -14.76 -56.33
N LEU A 50 -34.17 -13.51 -56.58
CA LEU A 50 -34.32 -12.87 -57.90
C LEU A 50 -33.48 -13.58 -58.97
N ALA A 51 -32.23 -13.90 -58.65
CA ALA A 51 -31.35 -14.67 -59.53
C ALA A 51 -31.91 -16.07 -59.82
N LEU A 52 -32.45 -16.76 -58.81
CA LEU A 52 -33.10 -18.06 -58.98
C LEU A 52 -34.33 -17.96 -59.89
N ASN A 53 -35.21 -16.99 -59.66
CA ASN A 53 -36.39 -16.75 -60.49
C ASN A 53 -36.00 -16.43 -61.94
N ALA A 54 -34.98 -15.58 -62.14
CA ALA A 54 -34.46 -15.26 -63.46
C ALA A 54 -33.89 -16.50 -64.16
N ARG A 55 -33.19 -17.38 -63.44
CA ARG A 55 -32.66 -18.63 -63.97
C ARG A 55 -33.76 -19.62 -64.36
N ILE A 56 -34.82 -19.73 -63.57
CA ILE A 56 -36.00 -20.56 -63.88
C ILE A 56 -36.68 -20.05 -65.15
N GLU A 57 -36.95 -18.74 -65.23
CA GLU A 57 -37.61 -18.14 -66.40
C GLU A 57 -36.74 -18.27 -67.65
N SER A 58 -35.43 -18.04 -67.54
CA SER A 58 -34.47 -18.23 -68.64
C SER A 58 -34.45 -19.67 -69.16
N SER A 59 -34.61 -20.65 -68.26
CA SER A 59 -34.73 -22.06 -68.65
C SER A 59 -36.06 -22.36 -69.35
N ARG A 60 -37.12 -21.62 -69.01
CA ARG A 60 -38.47 -21.75 -69.61
C ARG A 60 -38.54 -21.24 -71.04
N VAL A 61 -37.81 -20.18 -71.38
CA VAL A 61 -37.78 -19.59 -72.75
C VAL A 61 -36.77 -20.30 -73.68
N GLY A 62 -36.06 -21.34 -73.20
CA GLY A 62 -35.17 -22.18 -74.01
C GLY A 62 -33.98 -21.43 -74.61
N GLU A 63 -33.75 -21.56 -75.92
CA GLU A 63 -32.61 -20.97 -76.64
C GLU A 63 -32.49 -19.45 -76.45
N HIS A 64 -33.62 -18.73 -76.37
CA HIS A 64 -33.64 -17.27 -76.22
C HIS A 64 -33.26 -16.80 -74.81
N GLY A 65 -33.26 -17.69 -73.81
CA GLY A 65 -32.93 -17.39 -72.41
C GLY A 65 -31.45 -17.60 -72.04
N ARG A 66 -30.62 -18.13 -72.95
CA ARG A 66 -29.22 -18.50 -72.65
C ARG A 66 -28.38 -17.37 -72.05
N GLY A 67 -28.49 -16.16 -72.59
CA GLY A 67 -27.77 -14.99 -72.07
C GLY A 67 -28.21 -14.59 -70.65
N PHE A 68 -29.51 -14.70 -70.36
CA PHE A 68 -30.06 -14.40 -69.04
C PHE A 68 -29.68 -15.46 -67.99
N THR A 69 -29.51 -16.73 -68.38
CA THR A 69 -28.98 -17.78 -67.49
C THR A 69 -27.57 -17.46 -66.99
N VAL A 70 -26.69 -16.91 -67.85
CA VAL A 70 -25.33 -16.52 -67.45
C VAL A 70 -25.38 -15.39 -66.42
N VAL A 71 -26.17 -14.34 -66.69
CA VAL A 71 -26.35 -13.22 -65.76
C VAL A 71 -26.92 -13.68 -64.43
N ALA A 72 -27.93 -14.56 -64.45
CA ALA A 72 -28.53 -15.10 -63.23
C ALA A 72 -27.54 -15.90 -62.38
N ASN A 73 -26.66 -16.70 -63.00
CA ASN A 73 -25.60 -17.41 -62.29
C ASN A 73 -24.57 -16.45 -61.68
N GLU A 74 -24.14 -15.41 -62.41
CA GLU A 74 -23.20 -14.41 -61.92
C GLU A 74 -23.77 -13.63 -60.72
N VAL A 75 -25.03 -13.19 -60.80
CA VAL A 75 -25.73 -12.52 -59.69
C VAL A 75 -25.87 -13.45 -58.47
N GLY A 76 -26.13 -14.74 -58.68
CA GLY A 76 -26.15 -15.75 -57.63
C GLY A 76 -24.79 -15.90 -56.93
N ALA A 77 -23.71 -15.98 -57.70
CA ALA A 77 -22.33 -16.09 -57.21
C ALA A 77 -21.92 -14.84 -56.41
N VAL A 78 -22.24 -13.64 -56.91
CA VAL A 78 -22.03 -12.38 -56.19
C VAL A 78 -22.80 -12.37 -54.87
N GLY A 79 -24.05 -12.82 -54.86
CA GLY A 79 -24.84 -12.96 -53.64
C GLY A 79 -24.20 -13.93 -52.64
N GLU A 80 -23.63 -15.05 -53.08
CA GLU A 80 -22.88 -15.95 -52.20
C GLU A 80 -21.63 -15.30 -51.61
N ALA A 81 -20.88 -14.56 -52.41
CA ALA A 81 -19.70 -13.83 -51.95
C ALA A 81 -20.07 -12.77 -50.90
N ILE A 82 -21.15 -12.01 -51.12
CA ILE A 82 -21.63 -11.01 -50.16
C ILE A 82 -22.08 -11.69 -48.84
N ALA A 83 -22.81 -12.80 -48.92
CA ALA A 83 -23.24 -13.52 -47.72
C ALA A 83 -22.04 -14.07 -46.91
N ARG A 84 -20.98 -14.51 -47.60
CA ARG A 84 -19.74 -14.95 -46.96
C ARG A 84 -19.02 -13.79 -46.29
N LEU A 85 -18.79 -12.68 -47.01
CA LEU A 85 -18.17 -11.47 -46.45
C LEU A 85 -18.93 -10.92 -45.25
N ALA A 86 -20.27 -10.96 -45.28
CA ALA A 86 -21.10 -10.53 -44.17
C ALA A 86 -20.97 -11.44 -42.93
N ARG A 87 -20.68 -12.74 -43.09
CA ARG A 87 -20.39 -13.65 -41.97
C ARG A 87 -18.98 -13.45 -41.43
N GLU A 88 -17.99 -13.28 -42.30
CA GLU A 88 -16.61 -13.01 -41.91
C GLU A 88 -16.51 -11.68 -41.15
N LEU A 89 -17.21 -10.64 -41.60
CA LEU A 89 -17.28 -9.35 -40.91
C LEU A 89 -17.90 -9.47 -39.51
N ASP A 90 -18.99 -10.23 -39.38
CA ASP A 90 -19.67 -10.48 -38.10
C ASP A 90 -18.70 -11.14 -37.09
N ALA A 91 -17.96 -12.16 -37.55
CA ALA A 91 -16.98 -12.87 -36.73
C ALA A 91 -15.75 -12.02 -36.36
N ASP A 92 -15.21 -11.24 -37.30
CA ASP A 92 -14.06 -10.35 -37.05
C ASP A 92 -14.43 -9.24 -36.05
N VAL A 93 -15.60 -8.62 -36.21
CA VAL A 93 -16.09 -7.60 -35.28
C VAL A 93 -16.30 -8.19 -33.88
N ASP A 94 -16.97 -9.34 -33.77
CA ASP A 94 -17.17 -9.99 -32.47
C ASP A 94 -15.84 -10.35 -31.79
N GLY A 95 -14.89 -10.93 -32.53
CA GLY A 95 -13.56 -11.26 -32.00
C GLY A 95 -12.78 -10.04 -31.51
N ARG A 96 -12.79 -8.95 -32.28
CA ARG A 96 -12.13 -7.69 -31.91
C ARG A 96 -12.75 -7.05 -30.67
N ILE A 97 -14.08 -7.12 -30.52
CA ILE A 97 -14.78 -6.57 -29.37
C ILE A 97 -14.45 -7.36 -28.09
N VAL A 98 -14.41 -8.69 -28.16
CA VAL A 98 -13.97 -9.52 -27.03
C VAL A 98 -12.54 -9.18 -26.62
N GLY A 99 -11.61 -9.09 -27.59
CA GLY A 99 -10.23 -8.70 -27.32
C GLY A 99 -10.10 -7.31 -26.68
N LEU A 100 -10.91 -6.35 -27.15
CA LEU A 100 -10.95 -5.00 -26.56
C LEU A 100 -11.47 -5.03 -25.12
N GLN A 101 -12.52 -5.79 -24.83
CA GLN A 101 -13.07 -5.93 -23.48
C GLN A 101 -12.05 -6.51 -22.49
N GLU A 102 -11.29 -7.53 -22.91
CA GLU A 102 -10.20 -8.08 -22.09
C GLU A 102 -9.09 -7.07 -21.85
N GLN A 103 -8.70 -6.30 -22.87
CA GLN A 103 -7.69 -5.25 -22.73
C GLN A 103 -8.15 -4.15 -21.78
N VAL A 104 -9.39 -3.69 -21.90
CA VAL A 104 -10.00 -2.69 -21.01
C VAL A 104 -10.03 -3.22 -19.57
N SER A 105 -10.45 -4.46 -19.36
CA SER A 105 -10.46 -5.08 -18.02
C SER A 105 -9.06 -5.13 -17.40
N ARG A 106 -8.03 -5.53 -18.17
CA ARG A 106 -6.64 -5.52 -17.70
C ARG A 106 -6.16 -4.10 -17.35
N LEU A 107 -6.51 -3.09 -18.15
CA LEU A 107 -6.16 -1.69 -17.87
C LEU A 107 -6.83 -1.18 -16.59
N VAL A 108 -8.12 -1.48 -16.37
CA VAL A 108 -8.85 -1.13 -15.15
C VAL A 108 -8.17 -1.75 -13.93
N SER A 109 -7.90 -3.06 -13.96
CA SER A 109 -7.25 -3.76 -12.84
C SER A 109 -5.85 -3.22 -12.55
N ARG A 110 -5.08 -2.89 -13.59
CA ARG A 110 -3.75 -2.29 -13.43
C ARG A 110 -3.83 -0.89 -12.80
N ALA A 111 -4.70 -0.01 -13.31
CA ALA A 111 -4.86 1.34 -12.78
C ALA A 111 -5.34 1.33 -11.32
N GLN A 112 -6.25 0.41 -10.98
CA GLN A 112 -6.67 0.20 -9.60
C GLN A 112 -5.49 -0.26 -8.73
N GLY A 113 -4.69 -1.22 -9.22
CA GLY A 113 -3.50 -1.71 -8.54
C GLY A 113 -2.47 -0.61 -8.26
N GLU A 114 -2.12 0.18 -9.27
CA GLU A 114 -1.17 1.30 -9.15
C GLU A 114 -1.67 2.32 -8.11
N ARG A 115 -2.95 2.68 -8.14
CA ARG A 115 -3.55 3.57 -7.12
C ARG A 115 -3.42 3.01 -5.70
N LEU A 116 -3.62 1.71 -5.50
CA LEU A 116 -3.51 1.08 -4.18
C LEU A 116 -2.04 1.03 -3.72
N VAL A 117 -1.09 0.83 -4.63
CA VAL A 117 0.34 0.95 -4.36
C VAL A 117 0.72 2.37 -3.93
N ASP A 118 0.18 3.41 -4.58
CA ASP A 118 0.42 4.80 -4.20
C ASP A 118 -0.13 5.12 -2.80
N LEU A 119 -1.30 4.57 -2.44
CA LEU A 119 -1.83 4.69 -1.09
C LEU A 119 -0.96 3.97 -0.05
N ALA A 120 -0.40 2.80 -0.41
CA ALA A 120 0.55 2.07 0.42
C ALA A 120 1.83 2.89 0.64
N LEU A 121 2.39 3.46 -0.42
CA LEU A 121 3.56 4.34 -0.36
C LEU A 121 3.31 5.53 0.57
N ASN A 122 2.17 6.22 0.40
CA ASN A 122 1.82 7.37 1.22
C ASN A 122 1.81 7.02 2.73
N ALA A 123 1.23 5.87 3.10
CA ALA A 123 1.19 5.42 4.48
C ALA A 123 2.60 5.24 5.07
N VAL A 124 3.50 4.57 4.34
CA VAL A 124 4.84 4.25 4.85
C VAL A 124 5.77 5.47 4.84
N GLU A 125 5.66 6.35 3.85
CA GLU A 125 6.44 7.60 3.84
C GLU A 125 6.09 8.51 5.01
N LEU A 126 4.80 8.62 5.36
CA LEU A 126 4.38 9.45 6.49
C LEU A 126 4.97 8.94 7.81
N ILE A 127 5.08 7.62 7.99
CA ILE A 127 5.70 7.09 9.20
C ILE A 127 7.22 7.30 9.20
N ASP A 128 7.91 7.15 8.06
CA ASP A 128 9.35 7.38 8.00
C ASP A 128 9.71 8.83 8.33
N ARG A 129 8.96 9.79 7.79
CA ARG A 129 9.12 11.22 8.10
C ARG A 129 8.93 11.50 9.59
N ASN A 130 7.91 10.89 10.18
CA ASN A 130 7.63 11.04 11.62
C ASN A 130 8.74 10.46 12.50
N LEU A 131 9.30 9.33 12.08
CA LEU A 131 10.33 8.60 12.81
C LEU A 131 11.75 9.16 12.64
N TYR A 132 12.02 9.86 11.54
CA TYR A 132 13.33 10.46 11.25
C TYR A 132 13.87 11.30 12.41
N GLU A 133 13.04 12.19 12.95
CA GLU A 133 13.44 13.10 14.04
C GLU A 133 13.86 12.36 15.31
N ARG A 134 13.31 11.16 15.57
CA ARG A 134 13.63 10.36 16.77
C ARG A 134 15.09 9.90 16.75
N THR A 135 15.67 9.70 15.57
CA THR A 135 17.09 9.35 15.39
C THR A 135 18.01 10.49 15.80
N CYS A 136 17.59 11.74 15.61
CA CYS A 136 18.34 12.93 16.01
C CYS A 136 18.15 13.22 17.50
N ASP A 137 16.90 13.15 17.97
CA ASP A 137 16.52 13.38 19.37
C ASP A 137 17.35 12.50 20.32
N VAL A 138 17.41 11.18 20.07
CA VAL A 138 18.12 10.26 20.98
C VAL A 138 19.61 10.56 21.06
N ARG A 139 20.25 10.89 19.93
CA ARG A 139 21.69 11.20 19.88
C ARG A 139 21.98 12.52 20.57
N TRP A 140 21.17 13.54 20.34
CA TRP A 140 21.31 14.84 20.99
C TRP A 140 21.10 14.76 22.50
N TRP A 141 20.09 14.01 22.97
CA TRP A 141 19.84 13.90 24.40
C TRP A 141 20.85 12.99 25.12
N ALA A 142 21.50 12.08 24.39
CA ALA A 142 22.60 11.27 24.94
C ALA A 142 23.83 12.13 25.31
N THR A 143 23.93 13.36 24.80
CA THR A 143 24.99 14.33 25.16
C THR A 143 24.57 15.34 26.22
N ASP A 144 23.36 15.27 26.79
CA ASP A 144 22.96 16.17 27.89
C ASP A 144 23.88 15.96 29.10
N ALA A 145 24.42 17.05 29.64
CA ALA A 145 25.42 17.00 30.71
C ALA A 145 24.94 16.25 31.96
N ALA A 146 23.64 16.30 32.28
CA ALA A 146 23.10 15.55 33.43
C ALA A 146 23.04 14.04 33.14
N VAL A 147 22.71 13.67 31.90
CA VAL A 147 22.69 12.27 31.44
C VAL A 147 24.11 11.69 31.47
N VAL A 148 25.07 12.41 30.89
CA VAL A 148 26.50 12.02 30.88
C VAL A 148 27.05 11.91 32.30
N ALA A 149 26.82 12.92 33.16
CA ALA A 149 27.31 12.92 34.53
C ALA A 149 26.72 11.76 35.36
N CYS A 150 25.43 11.46 35.18
CA CYS A 150 24.80 10.32 35.85
C CYS A 150 25.35 8.98 35.35
N ALA A 151 25.62 8.84 34.06
CA ALA A 151 26.22 7.61 33.51
C ALA A 151 27.67 7.41 33.98
N ALA A 152 28.44 8.50 34.08
CA ALA A 152 29.83 8.46 34.55
C ALA A 152 29.93 8.14 36.06
N ALA A 153 29.04 8.70 36.87
CA ALA A 153 29.01 8.51 38.31
C ALA A 153 27.55 8.37 38.81
N PRO A 154 27.00 7.14 38.86
CA PRO A 154 25.57 6.88 39.12
C PRO A 154 25.16 7.03 40.59
N ALA A 155 25.45 8.18 41.19
CA ALA A 155 25.01 8.54 42.54
C ALA A 155 23.52 8.93 42.56
N ALA A 156 22.89 8.81 43.74
CA ALA A 156 21.46 9.13 43.89
C ALA A 156 21.10 10.56 43.48
N ALA A 157 21.94 11.53 43.81
CA ALA A 157 21.74 12.93 43.44
C ALA A 157 21.90 13.17 41.92
N ALA A 158 22.85 12.51 41.28
CA ALA A 158 23.07 12.60 39.84
C ALA A 158 21.90 12.00 39.06
N ALA A 159 21.42 10.83 39.47
CA ALA A 159 20.21 10.21 38.92
C ALA A 159 18.99 11.12 39.07
N ALA A 160 18.72 11.66 40.26
CA ALA A 160 17.59 12.57 40.46
C ALA A 160 17.68 13.85 39.62
N PHE A 161 18.89 14.35 39.35
CA PHE A 161 19.08 15.49 38.44
C PHE A 161 18.84 15.10 36.98
N ALA A 162 19.35 13.95 36.54
CA ALA A 162 19.07 13.41 35.21
C ALA A 162 17.57 13.18 35.00
N GLU A 163 16.85 12.58 35.97
CA GLU A 163 15.40 12.38 35.92
C GLU A 163 14.65 13.71 35.73
N ARG A 164 15.01 14.77 36.46
CA ARG A 164 14.44 16.12 36.26
C ARG A 164 14.69 16.66 34.85
N ARG A 165 15.91 16.47 34.31
CA ARG A 165 16.26 16.91 32.95
C ARG A 165 15.50 16.16 31.88
N LEU A 166 15.41 14.84 31.99
CA LEU A 166 14.59 13.99 31.12
C LEU A 166 13.10 14.37 31.20
N GLY A 167 12.60 14.72 32.39
CA GLY A 167 11.25 15.26 32.57
C GLY A 167 10.99 16.58 31.84
N VAL A 168 11.97 17.49 31.81
CA VAL A 168 11.89 18.74 31.04
C VAL A 168 11.85 18.46 29.52
N ILE A 169 12.61 17.48 29.04
CA ILE A 169 12.52 17.04 27.64
C ILE A 169 11.10 16.53 27.36
N LEU A 170 10.57 15.66 28.21
CA LEU A 170 9.26 15.05 28.05
C LEU A 170 8.07 15.99 28.19
N SER A 171 8.25 17.20 28.75
CA SER A 171 7.22 18.24 28.77
C SER A 171 7.14 19.01 27.46
N ALA A 172 8.25 19.12 26.73
CA ALA A 172 8.30 19.71 25.38
C ALA A 172 7.97 18.70 24.27
N TYR A 173 8.36 17.43 24.44
CA TYR A 173 8.18 16.37 23.46
C TYR A 173 7.16 15.33 23.95
N THR A 174 5.88 15.63 23.72
CA THR A 174 4.75 14.85 24.28
C THR A 174 4.52 13.50 23.62
N VAL A 175 5.17 13.22 22.49
CA VAL A 175 5.03 11.97 21.71
C VAL A 175 5.78 10.77 22.31
N TYR A 176 6.62 11.01 23.33
CA TYR A 176 7.33 9.95 24.02
C TYR A 176 6.59 9.51 25.28
N LEU A 177 6.60 8.21 25.54
CA LEU A 177 6.12 7.65 26.79
C LEU A 177 7.11 7.93 27.90
N ASP A 178 8.38 7.59 27.70
CA ASP A 178 9.45 7.76 28.69
C ASP A 178 10.84 7.72 28.04
N LEU A 179 11.85 8.19 28.77
CA LEU A 179 13.27 8.11 28.42
C LEU A 179 14.01 7.36 29.52
N TRP A 180 14.82 6.37 29.17
CA TRP A 180 15.57 5.55 30.12
C TRP A 180 17.07 5.70 29.90
N LEU A 181 17.77 6.14 30.94
CA LEU A 181 19.22 6.08 30.99
C LEU A 181 19.63 4.74 31.61
N CYS A 182 20.41 3.95 30.88
CA CYS A 182 20.92 2.66 31.33
C CYS A 182 22.45 2.70 31.43
N ASP A 183 23.02 2.00 32.42
CA ASP A 183 24.46 1.77 32.46
C ASP A 183 24.91 0.72 31.42
N ARG A 184 26.21 0.43 31.40
CA ARG A 184 26.82 -0.55 30.50
C ARG A 184 26.34 -1.99 30.69
N ASP A 185 25.86 -2.32 31.87
CA ASP A 185 25.36 -3.65 32.22
C ASP A 185 23.84 -3.74 32.03
N GLY A 186 23.20 -2.67 31.54
CA GLY A 186 21.78 -2.60 31.25
C GLY A 186 20.93 -2.36 32.48
N ARG A 187 21.47 -1.80 33.56
CA ARG A 187 20.66 -1.35 34.70
C ARG A 187 20.12 0.05 34.45
N ILE A 188 18.84 0.26 34.67
CA ILE A 188 18.21 1.59 34.54
C ILE A 188 18.69 2.50 35.68
N LEU A 189 19.39 3.58 35.34
CA LEU A 189 19.93 4.56 36.27
C LEU A 189 18.93 5.68 36.59
N ALA A 190 18.19 6.15 35.57
CA ALA A 190 17.25 7.26 35.65
C ALA A 190 16.14 7.10 34.59
N THR A 191 14.93 7.59 34.89
CA THR A 191 13.81 7.67 33.95
C THR A 191 13.23 9.07 33.85
N GLY A 192 12.56 9.39 32.74
CA GLY A 192 11.99 10.72 32.52
C GLY A 192 10.64 10.96 33.20
N ARG A 193 9.88 9.90 33.51
CA ARG A 193 8.57 9.99 34.20
C ARG A 193 8.45 8.99 35.36
N PRO A 194 9.28 9.10 36.41
CA PRO A 194 9.21 8.22 37.57
C PRO A 194 7.84 8.27 38.27
N ASP A 195 7.11 9.38 38.19
CA ASP A 195 5.76 9.52 38.75
C ASP A 195 4.70 8.76 37.96
N ARG A 196 4.88 8.61 36.64
CA ARG A 196 3.94 7.88 35.76
C ARG A 196 4.27 6.39 35.71
N PHE A 197 5.55 6.05 35.72
CA PHE A 197 6.06 4.67 35.65
C PHE A 197 7.02 4.41 36.83
N PRO A 198 6.48 4.18 38.04
CA PRO A 198 7.28 4.03 39.24
C PRO A 198 8.04 2.69 39.26
N GLY A 199 9.17 2.68 39.96
CA GLY A 199 9.91 1.44 40.26
C GLY A 199 10.80 0.91 39.13
N LEU A 200 10.97 1.67 38.03
CA LEU A 200 11.84 1.27 36.92
C LEU A 200 13.34 1.39 37.24
N ARG A 201 13.71 2.35 38.08
CA ARG A 201 15.10 2.54 38.48
C ARG A 201 15.67 1.28 39.15
N GLY A 202 16.83 0.85 38.68
CA GLY A 202 17.52 -0.34 39.16
C GLY A 202 17.08 -1.65 38.50
N GLN A 203 16.00 -1.66 37.72
CA GLN A 203 15.65 -2.82 36.90
C GLN A 203 16.66 -3.04 35.78
N SER A 204 16.73 -4.27 35.26
CA SER A 204 17.63 -4.63 34.17
C SER A 204 16.90 -4.73 32.83
N VAL A 205 17.54 -4.19 31.79
CA VAL A 205 17.21 -4.31 30.36
C VAL A 205 18.32 -5.04 29.60
N ALA A 206 19.29 -5.66 30.28
CA ALA A 206 20.46 -6.28 29.65
C ALA A 206 20.12 -7.36 28.60
N GLN A 207 18.97 -8.01 28.79
CA GLN A 207 18.49 -9.07 27.91
C GLN A 207 17.64 -8.54 26.74
N GLU A 208 17.31 -7.25 26.73
CA GLU A 208 16.51 -6.64 25.69
C GLU A 208 17.32 -6.53 24.38
N PRO A 209 16.75 -6.94 23.23
CA PRO A 209 17.45 -6.85 21.94
C PRO A 209 17.95 -5.44 21.61
N TRP A 210 17.08 -4.43 21.82
CA TRP A 210 17.43 -3.04 21.57
C TRP A 210 18.61 -2.55 22.41
N PHE A 211 18.74 -3.04 23.66
CA PHE A 211 19.82 -2.64 24.55
C PHE A 211 21.13 -3.25 24.08
N ARG A 212 21.14 -4.55 23.73
CA ARG A 212 22.33 -5.23 23.24
C ARG A 212 22.84 -4.62 21.93
N GLU A 213 21.94 -4.28 21.02
CA GLU A 213 22.28 -3.57 19.78
C GLU A 213 22.86 -2.18 20.07
N ALA A 214 22.23 -1.42 20.97
CA ALA A 214 22.70 -0.09 21.35
C ALA A 214 24.06 -0.10 22.07
N ALA A 215 24.28 -1.09 22.93
CA ALA A 215 25.53 -1.26 23.66
C ALA A 215 26.72 -1.59 22.74
N ALA A 216 26.45 -2.13 21.54
CA ALA A 216 27.45 -2.42 20.52
C ALA A 216 27.75 -1.25 19.57
N LEU A 217 27.07 -0.10 19.71
CA LEU A 217 27.29 1.07 18.84
C LEU A 217 28.72 1.62 18.98
N ALA A 218 29.40 1.78 17.85
CA ALA A 218 30.81 2.19 17.79
C ALA A 218 31.06 3.69 18.05
N SER A 219 30.05 4.55 17.85
CA SER A 219 30.16 6.01 17.97
C SER A 219 28.90 6.59 18.61
N GLY A 220 29.02 7.75 19.27
CA GLY A 220 27.88 8.56 19.74
C GLY A 220 27.05 9.18 18.60
N ASP A 221 27.61 9.28 17.39
CA ASP A 221 26.87 9.70 16.19
C ASP A 221 25.96 8.59 15.63
N ALA A 222 26.16 7.35 16.08
CA ALA A 222 25.35 6.21 15.69
C ALA A 222 24.11 6.06 16.59
N TYR A 223 23.08 5.42 16.05
CA TYR A 223 21.88 5.07 16.79
C TYR A 223 21.43 3.65 16.40
N SER A 224 20.59 3.04 17.23
CA SER A 224 19.81 1.86 16.86
C SER A 224 18.32 2.14 17.03
N ALA A 225 17.49 1.41 16.30
CA ALA A 225 16.04 1.51 16.35
C ALA A 225 15.44 0.11 16.38
N ALA A 226 14.63 -0.15 17.40
CA ALA A 226 13.96 -1.43 17.59
C ALA A 226 12.63 -1.47 16.82
N ASP A 227 12.26 -2.66 16.37
CA ASP A 227 10.93 -2.90 15.81
C ASP A 227 9.82 -2.76 16.87
N ILE A 228 8.58 -2.62 16.42
CA ILE A 228 7.44 -2.35 17.29
C ILE A 228 7.14 -3.55 18.20
N ARG A 229 6.97 -3.24 19.48
CA ARG A 229 6.65 -4.21 20.52
C ARG A 229 5.80 -3.60 21.62
N THR A 230 5.19 -4.45 22.42
CA THR A 230 4.56 -4.06 23.68
C THR A 230 5.61 -3.99 24.78
N GLU A 231 5.62 -2.89 25.56
CA GLU A 231 6.49 -2.72 26.72
C GLU A 231 5.67 -2.78 28.02
N SER A 232 5.80 -3.87 28.77
CA SER A 232 5.04 -4.11 30.00
C SER A 232 5.34 -3.08 31.09
N ARG A 233 6.58 -2.60 31.16
CA ARG A 233 7.03 -1.56 32.09
C ARG A 233 6.41 -0.18 31.82
N LEU A 234 5.90 0.03 30.60
CA LEU A 234 5.22 1.26 30.17
C LEU A 234 3.70 1.05 30.05
N GLY A 235 3.14 0.19 30.90
CA GLY A 235 1.69 -0.07 30.95
C GLY A 235 1.19 -0.95 29.81
N GLY A 236 2.07 -1.71 29.14
CA GLY A 236 1.70 -2.54 27.99
C GLY A 236 1.44 -1.73 26.72
N ALA A 237 1.95 -0.50 26.64
CA ALA A 237 1.86 0.32 25.44
C ALA A 237 2.72 -0.25 24.29
N GLN A 238 2.32 0.04 23.05
CA GLN A 238 3.15 -0.24 21.88
C GLN A 238 4.22 0.84 21.76
N VAL A 239 5.48 0.44 21.57
CA VAL A 239 6.62 1.35 21.52
C VAL A 239 7.49 1.12 20.29
N ALA A 240 8.00 2.22 19.75
CA ALA A 240 9.20 2.24 18.94
C ALA A 240 10.35 2.76 19.82
N THR A 241 11.39 1.94 20.03
CA THR A 241 12.50 2.31 20.92
C THR A 241 13.70 2.72 20.09
N TYR A 242 14.18 3.94 20.29
CA TYR A 242 15.41 4.45 19.68
C TYR A 242 16.48 4.57 20.74
N CYS A 243 17.72 4.23 20.40
CA CYS A 243 18.82 4.22 21.34
C CYS A 243 20.07 4.89 20.78
N ALA A 244 20.81 5.54 21.66
CA ALA A 244 22.15 6.04 21.39
C ALA A 244 23.08 5.75 22.57
N SER A 245 24.37 5.67 22.28
CA SER A 245 25.39 5.50 23.32
C SER A 245 25.63 6.82 24.05
N VAL A 246 25.52 6.80 25.39
CA VAL A 246 25.99 7.89 26.24
C VAL A 246 27.49 7.70 26.43
N ARG A 247 28.27 8.71 26.08
CA ARG A 247 29.74 8.64 26.03
C ARG A 247 30.37 9.71 26.90
N GLN A 248 31.61 9.44 27.31
CA GLN A 248 32.39 10.34 28.15
C GLN A 248 32.42 11.75 27.55
N ASP A 249 32.19 12.75 28.41
CA ASP A 249 32.16 14.17 28.07
C ASP A 249 31.13 14.57 27.00
N GLY A 250 30.21 13.64 26.65
CA GLY A 250 29.25 13.84 25.55
C GLY A 250 29.89 13.77 24.16
N GLU A 251 31.15 13.35 24.05
CA GLU A 251 31.87 13.29 22.78
C GLU A 251 31.55 12.01 22.00
N ALA A 252 31.35 12.13 20.69
CA ALA A 252 31.01 11.00 19.82
C ALA A 252 32.07 9.87 19.87
N ALA A 253 33.35 10.23 20.01
CA ALA A 253 34.47 9.30 20.13
C ALA A 253 34.84 8.94 21.58
N GLY A 254 34.17 9.52 22.59
CA GLY A 254 34.42 9.27 24.00
C GLY A 254 34.15 7.81 24.41
N ALA A 255 34.71 7.37 25.53
CA ALA A 255 34.47 6.02 26.03
C ALA A 255 32.96 5.81 26.32
N PRO A 256 32.36 4.66 25.98
CA PRO A 256 30.95 4.39 26.27
C PRO A 256 30.72 4.28 27.78
N LEU A 257 29.75 5.03 28.29
CA LEU A 257 29.32 5.07 29.70
C LEU A 257 27.99 4.34 29.91
N GLY A 258 27.13 4.33 28.88
CA GLY A 258 25.80 3.73 28.97
C GLY A 258 25.01 3.89 27.68
N VAL A 259 23.70 3.70 27.78
CA VAL A 259 22.74 3.83 26.67
C VAL A 259 21.60 4.72 27.11
N LEU A 260 21.24 5.70 26.28
CA LEU A 260 19.97 6.40 26.38
C LEU A 260 18.98 5.73 25.44
N ALA A 261 17.86 5.27 25.97
CA ALA A 261 16.73 4.75 25.21
C ALA A 261 15.55 5.72 25.30
N ILE A 262 14.93 6.04 24.17
CA ILE A 262 13.71 6.84 24.10
C ILE A 262 12.58 5.96 23.58
N HIS A 263 11.48 5.92 24.32
CA HIS A 263 10.32 5.08 24.01
C HIS A 263 9.23 5.94 23.41
N PHE A 264 9.14 5.93 22.08
CA PHE A 264 8.11 6.63 21.33
C PHE A 264 6.77 5.91 21.49
N ASP A 265 5.73 6.66 21.82
CA ASP A 265 4.36 6.14 21.85
C ASP A 265 3.95 5.82 20.42
N TRP A 266 3.88 4.54 20.05
CA TRP A 266 3.71 4.16 18.65
C TRP A 266 2.24 4.25 18.20
N GLU A 267 1.34 3.78 19.05
CA GLU A 267 -0.02 3.45 18.67
C GLU A 267 -0.84 4.68 18.19
N PRO A 268 -0.87 5.82 18.90
CA PRO A 268 -1.67 6.97 18.47
C PRO A 268 -1.24 7.52 17.11
N GLN A 269 0.07 7.57 16.85
CA GLN A 269 0.68 8.17 15.66
C GLN A 269 0.49 7.25 14.47
N ALA A 270 0.77 5.96 14.64
CA ALA A 270 0.55 4.98 13.58
C ALA A 270 -0.94 4.86 13.23
N ARG A 271 -1.83 4.89 14.23
CA ARG A 271 -3.29 4.91 14.04
C ARG A 271 -3.74 6.14 13.24
N ALA A 272 -3.25 7.32 13.59
CA ALA A 272 -3.57 8.55 12.86
C ALA A 272 -3.16 8.47 11.38
N ILE A 273 -2.00 7.88 11.08
CA ILE A 273 -1.50 7.69 9.72
C ILE A 273 -2.41 6.73 8.95
N VAL A 274 -2.61 5.50 9.43
CA VAL A 274 -3.40 4.49 8.70
C VAL A 274 -4.87 4.88 8.55
N GLN A 275 -5.42 5.65 9.50
CA GLN A 275 -6.78 6.18 9.38
C GLN A 275 -6.87 7.41 8.47
N GLY A 276 -5.79 8.20 8.39
CA GLY A 276 -5.69 9.42 7.57
C GLY A 276 -5.44 9.18 6.08
N VAL A 277 -5.02 7.97 5.68
CA VAL A 277 -4.88 7.61 4.26
C VAL A 277 -6.23 7.75 3.54
N ARG A 278 -6.23 8.52 2.44
CA ARG A 278 -7.41 8.91 1.67
C ARG A 278 -7.92 7.80 0.77
N VAL A 279 -8.58 6.82 1.38
CA VAL A 279 -9.38 5.82 0.66
C VAL A 279 -10.70 6.46 0.21
N ALA A 280 -11.14 6.16 -1.01
CA ALA A 280 -12.43 6.64 -1.53
C ALA A 280 -13.59 6.19 -0.63
N PRO A 281 -14.62 7.03 -0.39
CA PRO A 281 -15.72 6.69 0.52
C PRO A 281 -16.39 5.35 0.20
N GLU A 282 -16.62 5.06 -1.07
CA GLU A 282 -17.21 3.82 -1.58
C GLU A 282 -16.34 2.58 -1.34
N ASP A 283 -15.02 2.76 -1.23
CA ASP A 283 -14.06 1.68 -1.00
C ASP A 283 -13.79 1.45 0.49
N ARG A 284 -14.15 2.39 1.37
CA ARG A 284 -13.67 2.42 2.76
C ARG A 284 -14.07 1.17 3.55
N ALA A 285 -15.29 0.68 3.35
CA ALA A 285 -15.78 -0.51 4.05
C ALA A 285 -15.04 -1.80 3.65
N ARG A 286 -14.45 -1.86 2.46
CA ARG A 286 -13.74 -3.04 1.93
C ARG A 286 -12.23 -2.89 1.96
N THR A 287 -11.68 -1.82 2.54
CA THR A 287 -10.25 -1.49 2.48
C THR A 287 -9.65 -1.39 3.88
N ARG A 288 -8.60 -2.18 4.14
CA ARG A 288 -7.72 -2.04 5.30
C ARG A 288 -6.43 -1.35 4.87
N VAL A 289 -6.02 -0.33 5.63
CA VAL A 289 -4.73 0.33 5.49
C VAL A 289 -3.85 -0.15 6.63
N LEU A 290 -2.67 -0.68 6.32
CA LEU A 290 -1.80 -1.33 7.27
C LEU A 290 -0.38 -0.76 7.17
N LEU A 291 0.32 -0.72 8.30
CA LEU A 291 1.77 -0.69 8.36
C LEU A 291 2.23 -2.06 8.84
N VAL A 292 3.26 -2.59 8.19
CA VAL A 292 3.73 -3.95 8.40
C VAL A 292 5.25 -3.96 8.50
N ASP A 293 5.79 -4.70 9.47
CA ASP A 293 7.24 -4.75 9.69
C ASP A 293 8.00 -5.56 8.62
N GLY A 294 9.33 -5.56 8.71
CA GLY A 294 10.21 -6.30 7.79
C GLY A 294 10.02 -7.82 7.84
N THR A 295 9.26 -8.36 8.81
CA THR A 295 8.88 -9.77 8.94
C THR A 295 7.43 -10.02 8.52
N GLN A 296 6.79 -9.05 7.86
CA GLN A 296 5.39 -9.05 7.43
C GLN A 296 4.37 -9.15 8.59
N ARG A 297 4.73 -8.72 9.81
CA ARG A 297 3.79 -8.64 10.93
C ARG A 297 3.13 -7.25 10.98
N VAL A 298 1.82 -7.22 11.20
CA VAL A 298 1.04 -5.99 11.28
C VAL A 298 1.48 -5.19 12.50
N ILE A 299 1.97 -3.97 12.28
CA ILE A 299 2.38 -3.02 13.32
C ILE A 299 1.40 -1.85 13.44
N ALA A 300 0.57 -1.59 12.43
CA ALA A 300 -0.59 -0.71 12.55
C ALA A 300 -1.69 -1.14 11.57
N ALA A 301 -2.95 -0.90 11.94
CA ALA A 301 -4.10 -1.23 11.11
C ALA A 301 -5.22 -0.21 11.27
N SER A 302 -5.86 0.19 10.16
CA SER A 302 -6.94 1.19 10.16
C SER A 302 -8.18 0.79 10.96
N ASP A 303 -8.41 -0.52 11.10
CA ASP A 303 -9.47 -1.14 11.89
C ASP A 303 -9.02 -1.58 13.30
N GLY A 304 -7.72 -1.49 13.60
CA GLY A 304 -7.14 -1.95 14.86
C GLY A 304 -7.09 -3.47 15.02
N VAL A 305 -7.36 -4.26 13.98
CA VAL A 305 -7.36 -5.73 14.04
C VAL A 305 -5.95 -6.27 13.78
N GLY A 306 -5.57 -7.32 14.50
CA GLY A 306 -4.34 -8.07 14.22
C GLY A 306 -3.05 -7.38 14.64
N LEU A 307 -3.11 -6.29 15.41
CA LEU A 307 -1.94 -5.54 15.87
C LEU A 307 -0.93 -6.47 16.57
N LEU A 308 0.31 -6.43 16.12
CA LEU A 308 1.47 -7.21 16.59
C LEU A 308 1.29 -8.75 16.58
N SER A 309 0.26 -9.27 15.91
CA SER A 309 -0.09 -10.69 15.92
C SER A 309 -0.41 -11.24 14.53
N GLU A 310 -1.13 -10.50 13.70
CA GLU A 310 -1.40 -10.85 12.31
C GLU A 310 -0.11 -10.76 11.50
N ARG A 311 0.11 -11.76 10.64
CA ARG A 311 1.18 -11.75 9.64
C ARG A 311 0.58 -11.91 8.26
N LEU A 312 0.98 -11.01 7.37
CA LEU A 312 0.68 -11.15 5.96
C LEU A 312 1.71 -12.08 5.32
N ARG A 313 1.33 -12.65 4.17
CA ARG A 313 2.22 -13.43 3.31
C ARG A 313 2.06 -12.90 1.90
N PHE A 314 3.03 -12.13 1.46
CA PHE A 314 3.19 -11.76 0.06
C PHE A 314 4.65 -11.98 -0.34
N ASP A 315 4.82 -12.43 -1.58
CA ASP A 315 6.13 -12.81 -2.12
C ASP A 315 7.09 -11.62 -2.12
N ARG A 316 8.35 -11.87 -1.74
CA ARG A 316 9.40 -10.87 -1.56
C ARG A 316 10.41 -10.85 -2.70
N ASP A 317 10.13 -11.56 -3.80
CA ASP A 317 11.02 -11.69 -4.97
C ASP A 317 11.20 -10.38 -5.79
N ASP A 318 11.11 -9.24 -5.11
CA ASP A 318 11.43 -7.88 -5.48
C ASP A 318 10.54 -7.29 -6.59
N PRO A 319 9.54 -6.53 -6.16
CA PRO A 319 9.80 -5.10 -6.26
C PRO A 319 9.57 -4.40 -4.91
N VAL A 320 10.23 -3.25 -4.78
CA VAL A 320 9.92 -2.18 -3.81
C VAL A 320 8.40 -1.99 -3.61
N SER A 321 7.56 -2.32 -4.60
CA SER A 321 6.12 -2.34 -4.50
C SER A 321 5.46 -3.41 -5.37
N GLY A 322 4.22 -3.77 -5.10
CA GLY A 322 3.52 -4.77 -5.89
C GLY A 322 2.06 -4.93 -5.56
N VAL A 323 1.36 -5.69 -6.41
CA VAL A 323 -0.05 -6.06 -6.22
C VAL A 323 -0.16 -7.57 -6.37
N VAL A 324 -0.65 -8.24 -5.32
CA VAL A 324 -0.89 -9.69 -5.33
C VAL A 324 -2.35 -10.00 -5.07
N PRO A 325 -2.91 -11.06 -5.68
CA PRO A 325 -4.22 -11.56 -5.30
C PRO A 325 -4.23 -11.97 -3.82
N ARG A 326 -5.31 -11.67 -3.12
CA ARG A 326 -5.54 -12.21 -1.78
C ARG A 326 -5.96 -13.68 -1.92
N GLU A 327 -5.00 -14.60 -1.89
CA GLU A 327 -5.30 -16.03 -1.78
C GLU A 327 -5.90 -16.33 -0.39
N GLY A 328 -6.84 -17.27 -0.32
CA GLY A 328 -7.69 -17.59 0.83
C GLY A 328 -6.96 -18.11 2.08
N GLY A 329 -6.05 -17.32 2.65
CA GLY A 329 -5.47 -17.55 3.96
C GLY A 329 -6.52 -17.47 5.06
N LYS A 330 -6.38 -18.31 6.09
CA LYS A 330 -7.24 -18.29 7.28
C LYS A 330 -7.26 -16.89 7.86
N VAL A 331 -8.41 -16.22 7.74
CA VAL A 331 -8.67 -14.94 8.39
C VAL A 331 -8.66 -15.17 9.91
N PRO A 332 -7.95 -14.35 10.70
CA PRO A 332 -8.03 -14.43 12.16
C PRO A 332 -9.49 -14.36 12.60
N ALA A 333 -9.89 -15.24 13.53
CA ALA A 333 -11.26 -15.29 14.03
C ALA A 333 -11.64 -13.93 14.64
N GLY A 334 -12.44 -13.15 13.92
CA GLY A 334 -12.82 -11.78 14.30
C GLY A 334 -13.07 -10.86 13.10
N ASP A 335 -12.39 -11.09 11.97
CA ASP A 335 -12.48 -10.22 10.79
C ASP A 335 -13.63 -10.64 9.85
N LYS A 336 -14.88 -10.43 10.28
CA LYS A 336 -16.08 -10.76 9.50
C LYS A 336 -16.25 -9.95 8.21
N LEU A 337 -15.49 -8.86 8.02
CA LEU A 337 -15.58 -8.03 6.82
C LEU A 337 -14.88 -8.63 5.59
N LEU A 338 -13.96 -9.60 5.75
CA LEU A 338 -13.08 -10.05 4.66
C LEU A 338 -12.84 -11.58 4.61
N ALA A 339 -13.65 -12.36 5.34
CA ALA A 339 -13.61 -13.81 5.29
C ALA A 339 -14.32 -14.33 4.03
N GLY A 340 -13.56 -14.86 3.08
CA GLY A 340 -14.08 -15.60 1.92
C GLY A 340 -14.14 -14.86 0.59
N ASN A 341 -13.66 -13.61 0.51
CA ASN A 341 -13.76 -12.81 -0.72
C ASN A 341 -12.44 -12.69 -1.49
N LYS A 342 -12.54 -12.83 -2.82
CA LYS A 342 -11.51 -12.42 -3.80
C LYS A 342 -11.13 -10.96 -3.48
N GLY A 343 -9.86 -10.59 -3.63
CA GLY A 343 -9.38 -9.24 -3.33
C GLY A 343 -7.92 -9.08 -3.72
N VAL A 344 -7.35 -7.92 -3.43
CA VAL A 344 -5.95 -7.60 -3.73
C VAL A 344 -5.23 -7.10 -2.49
N VAL A 345 -3.95 -7.40 -2.43
CA VAL A 345 -3.00 -6.83 -1.48
C VAL A 345 -2.00 -6.02 -2.29
N ALA A 346 -2.04 -4.71 -2.15
CA ALA A 346 -1.03 -3.81 -2.69
C ALA A 346 -0.06 -3.43 -1.58
N TYR A 347 1.23 -3.39 -1.87
CA TYR A 347 2.25 -3.05 -0.88
C TYR A 347 3.30 -2.12 -1.47
N HIS A 348 3.96 -1.36 -0.60
CA HIS A 348 5.14 -0.57 -0.92
C HIS A 348 6.09 -0.58 0.27
N ARG A 349 7.35 -0.94 0.03
CA ARG A 349 8.43 -0.91 1.01
C ARG A 349 8.82 0.54 1.28
N THR A 350 9.18 0.84 2.52
CA THR A 350 9.76 2.13 2.90
C THR A 350 10.89 2.52 1.94
N PRO A 351 10.85 3.73 1.34
CA PRO A 351 11.99 4.30 0.64
C PRO A 351 13.02 4.92 1.61
N GLY A 352 12.68 5.01 2.91
CA GLY A 352 13.38 5.82 3.90
C GLY A 352 13.05 7.32 3.76
N TYR A 353 13.71 8.13 4.58
CA TYR A 353 13.62 9.58 4.57
C TYR A 353 14.95 10.21 5.01
N GLU A 354 15.53 11.08 4.19
CA GLU A 354 16.84 11.70 4.44
C GLU A 354 17.92 10.66 4.76
N THR A 355 18.50 10.70 5.96
CA THR A 355 19.52 9.74 6.42
C THR A 355 18.92 8.52 7.14
N TYR A 356 17.61 8.51 7.40
CA TYR A 356 16.90 7.36 7.98
C TYR A 356 16.45 6.42 6.87
N ARG A 357 17.09 5.26 6.76
CA ARG A 357 16.78 4.28 5.70
C ARG A 357 15.47 3.51 5.91
N GLY A 358 14.78 3.73 7.03
CA GLY A 358 13.65 2.90 7.44
C GLY A 358 14.08 1.53 7.99
N LEU A 359 13.14 0.82 8.60
CA LEU A 359 13.33 -0.51 9.18
C LEU A 359 12.94 -1.65 8.21
N GLY A 360 12.89 -1.35 6.91
CA GLY A 360 12.40 -2.30 5.89
C GLY A 360 10.91 -2.62 6.01
N TRP A 361 10.14 -1.72 6.63
CA TRP A 361 8.70 -1.79 6.77
C TRP A 361 7.97 -1.56 5.44
N TYR A 362 6.69 -1.90 5.43
CA TYR A 362 5.81 -1.77 4.28
C TYR A 362 4.56 -1.01 4.68
N GLY A 363 4.11 -0.12 3.79
CA GLY A 363 2.71 0.25 3.72
C GLY A 363 1.99 -0.84 2.94
N VAL A 364 0.80 -1.22 3.39
CA VAL A 364 0.01 -2.27 2.75
C VAL A 364 -1.46 -1.86 2.69
N ILE A 365 -2.07 -2.01 1.52
CA ILE A 365 -3.51 -1.86 1.31
C ILE A 365 -4.09 -3.23 1.00
N VAL A 366 -5.02 -3.67 1.84
CA VAL A 366 -5.81 -4.87 1.59
C VAL A 366 -7.20 -4.41 1.16
N GLN A 367 -7.59 -4.69 -0.07
CA GLN A 367 -8.90 -4.32 -0.60
C GLN A 367 -9.67 -5.57 -1.05
N GLY A 368 -10.87 -5.76 -0.49
CA GLY A 368 -11.79 -6.82 -0.93
C GLY A 368 -12.37 -6.53 -2.32
N ALA A 369 -12.92 -7.56 -2.97
CA ALA A 369 -13.66 -7.41 -4.22
C ALA A 369 -14.82 -6.44 -4.05
N GLY A 370 -15.09 -5.70 -5.12
CA GLY A 370 -16.00 -4.57 -5.11
C GLY A 370 -17.39 -4.83 -5.64
#